data_AF-A0A7C1VYC2-F1
#
_entry.id   AF-A0A7C1VYC2-F1
#
_cell.length_a   1.000
_cell.length_b   1.000
_cell.length_c   1.000
_cell.angle_alpha   90.00
_cell.angle_beta   90.00
_cell.angle_gamma   90.00
#
_symmetry.space_group_name_H-M   'P 1'
#
loop_
_entity.id
_entity.type
_entity.pdbx_description
1 polymer ?
#
loop_
_entity_poly.entity_id
_entity_poly.type
_entity_poly.pdbx_seq_one_letter_code
_entity_poly.pdbx_strand_id
1 'polypeptide(L)' 'DVALVKIEPTRPMVIEKYNEIPELGRFAIRDMGKTVAAGVVVDLEPREIK' A
#
# COMPACT_ATOMS: atom_id res chain seq x y z
N ASP A 1 -2.25 2.51 -17.34
CA ASP A 1 -0.79 2.29 -17.26
C ASP A 1 -0.43 1.50 -16.02
N VAL A 2 0.80 0.98 -15.96
CA VAL A 2 1.34 0.24 -14.82
C VAL A 2 2.65 0.89 -14.41
N ALA A 3 2.86 1.05 -13.10
CA ALA A 3 4.06 1.67 -12.55
C ALA A 3 4.42 1.06 -11.19
N LEU A 4 5.70 1.12 -10.84
CA LEU A 4 6.19 0.96 -9.48
C LEU A 4 6.24 2.33 -8.82
N VAL A 5 5.61 2.47 -7.65
CA VAL A 5 5.47 3.74 -6.93
C VAL A 5 5.87 3.58 -5.47
N LYS A 6 6.57 4.57 -4.91
CA LYS A 6 6.80 4.68 -3.46
C LYS A 6 5.66 5.50 -2.85
N ILE A 7 5.03 4.98 -1.81
CA ILE A 7 3.90 5.62 -1.12
C ILE A 7 4.29 5.88 0.33
N GLU A 8 4.06 7.09 0.81
CA GLU A 8 4.19 7.44 2.21
C GLU A 8 2.79 7.66 2.82
N PRO A 9 2.36 6.83 3.80
CA PRO A 9 1.08 7.03 4.46
C PRO A 9 1.05 8.33 5.27
N THR A 10 -0.06 9.07 5.19
CA THR A 10 -0.24 10.32 5.96
C THR A 10 -0.53 10.09 7.45
N ARG A 11 -0.83 8.85 7.84
CA ARG A 11 -1.11 8.41 9.22
C ARG A 11 -0.45 7.05 9.46
N PRO A 12 -0.14 6.68 10.72
CA PRO A 12 0.31 5.34 11.04
C PRO A 12 -0.65 4.29 10.47
N MET A 13 -0.10 3.37 9.69
CA MET A 13 -0.83 2.34 8.97
C MET A 13 -0.01 1.05 9.03
N VAL A 14 -0.70 -0.08 9.19
CA VAL A 14 -0.11 -1.41 9.09
C VAL A 14 -0.41 -1.95 7.68
N ILE A 15 0.61 -2.50 7.04
CA ILE A 15 0.54 -3.09 5.70
C ILE A 15 1.64 -4.16 5.59
N GLU A 16 1.46 -5.16 4.73
CA GLU A 16 2.41 -6.26 4.57
C GLU A 16 2.76 -6.49 3.11
N LYS A 17 3.88 -7.18 2.86
CA LYS A 17 4.23 -7.62 1.50
C LYS A 17 3.19 -8.61 0.98
N TYR A 18 2.78 -8.45 -0.27
CA TYR A 18 1.76 -9.29 -0.87
C TYR A 18 2.13 -10.79 -0.86
N ASN A 19 3.41 -11.10 -1.05
CA ASN A 19 3.88 -12.49 -1.08
C ASN A 19 3.95 -13.14 0.32
N GLU A 20 3.88 -12.35 1.40
CA GLU A 20 3.93 -12.84 2.78
C GLU A 20 2.51 -12.96 3.35
N ILE A 21 1.75 -11.86 3.32
CA ILE A 21 0.36 -11.81 3.79
C ILE A 21 -0.51 -11.14 2.70
N PRO A 22 -1.03 -11.92 1.73
CA PRO A 22 -1.76 -11.39 0.58
C PRO A 22 -2.99 -10.53 0.92
N GLU A 23 -3.62 -10.78 2.07
CA GLU A 23 -4.80 -10.06 2.57
C GLU A 23 -4.45 -8.64 3.04
N LEU A 24 -3.22 -8.42 3.51
CA LEU A 24 -2.70 -7.12 3.98
C LEU A 24 -1.83 -6.41 2.94
N GLY A 25 -1.50 -7.06 1.83
CA GLY A 25 -0.69 -6.49 0.74
C GLY A 25 -1.47 -6.02 -0.49
N ARG A 26 -2.80 -6.13 -0.52
CA ARG A 26 -3.67 -5.64 -1.62
C ARG A 26 -4.42 -4.38 -1.20
N PHE A 27 -4.45 -3.37 -2.06
CA PHE A 27 -5.15 -2.12 -1.77
C PHE A 27 -5.79 -1.48 -3.00
N ALA A 28 -6.80 -0.65 -2.76
CA ALA A 28 -7.44 0.21 -3.75
C ALA A 28 -7.10 1.67 -3.45
N ILE A 29 -6.74 2.43 -4.49
CA ILE A 29 -6.56 3.88 -4.42
C ILE A 29 -7.90 4.53 -4.78
N ARG A 30 -8.41 5.38 -3.90
CA ARG A 30 -9.70 6.04 -4.08
C ARG A 30 -9.55 7.55 -4.09
N ASP A 31 -10.25 8.19 -5.02
CA ASP A 31 -10.43 9.64 -5.06
C ASP A 31 -11.89 9.95 -5.37
N MET A 32 -12.47 10.91 -4.64
CA MET A 32 -13.88 11.32 -4.74
C MET A 32 -14.88 10.13 -4.81
N GLY A 33 -14.68 9.12 -3.97
CA GLY A 33 -15.57 7.95 -3.85
C GLY A 33 -15.39 6.87 -4.92
N LYS A 34 -14.56 7.11 -5.95
CA LYS A 34 -14.29 6.17 -7.05
C LYS A 34 -12.93 5.50 -6.86
N THR A 35 -12.80 4.26 -7.33
CA THR A 35 -11.50 3.58 -7.42
C THR A 35 -10.77 4.11 -8.64
N VAL A 36 -9.61 4.73 -8.43
CA VAL A 36 -8.78 5.30 -9.50
C VAL A 36 -7.61 4.40 -9.86
N ALA A 37 -7.19 3.51 -8.95
CA ALA A 37 -6.18 2.48 -9.19
C ALA A 37 -6.29 1.35 -8.16
N ALA A 38 -5.57 0.26 -8.41
CA ALA A 38 -5.38 -0.84 -7.47
C ALA A 38 -3.93 -1.30 -7.51
N GLY A 39 -3.43 -1.84 -6.40
CA GLY A 39 -2.02 -2.21 -6.27
C GLY A 39 -1.79 -3.35 -5.29
N VAL A 40 -0.58 -3.90 -5.40
CA VAL A 40 -0.01 -4.85 -4.45
C VAL A 40 1.30 -4.30 -3.88
N VAL A 41 1.59 -4.60 -2.63
CA VAL A 41 2.84 -4.22 -1.97
C VAL A 41 3.95 -5.16 -2.38
N VAL A 42 4.97 -4.62 -3.04
CA VAL A 42 6.17 -5.34 -3.44
C VAL A 42 7.23 -5.31 -2.34
N ASP A 43 7.40 -4.17 -1.68
CA ASP A 43 8.36 -3.97 -0.59
C ASP A 43 7.84 -2.93 0.42
N LEU A 44 8.39 -2.92 1.65
CA LEU A 44 8.03 -1.95 2.69
C LEU A 44 9.23 -1.62 3.60
N GLU A 45 9.29 -0.37 4.05
CA GLU A 45 10.23 0.12 5.07
C GLU A 45 9.45 0.25 6.40
N PRO A 46 9.75 -0.55 7.43
CA PRO A 46 9.07 -0.45 8.72
C PRO A 46 9.33 0.90 9.38
N ARG A 47 8.28 1.50 9.95
CA ARG A 47 8.43 2.71 10.76
C ARG A 47 9.12 2.36 12.07
N GLU A 48 10.22 3.02 12.38
CA GLU A 48 10.80 2.99 13.72
C GLU A 48 9.83 3.65 14.71
N ILE A 49 9.35 2.87 15.69
CA ILE A 49 8.60 3.41 16.83
C ILE A 49 9.64 3.78 17.89
N LYS A 50 9.83 5.08 18.11
CA LYS A 50 10.62 5.62 19.22
C LYS A 50 9.72 5.91 20.41
#